data_AF-A0A831Y9S0-F1
#
_entry.id   AF-A0A831Y9S0-F1
#
_cell.length_a   1.000
_cell.length_b   1.000
_cell.length_c   1.000
_cell.angle_alpha   90.00
_cell.angle_beta   90.00
_cell.angle_gamma   90.00
#
_symmetry.space_group_name_H-M   'P 1'
#
loop_
_entity.id
_entity.type
_entity.pdbx_description
1 polymer ?
#
loop_
_entity_poly.entity_id
_entity_poly.type
_entity_poly.pdbx_seq_one_letter_code
_entity_poly.pdbx_strand_id
1 'polypeptide(L)' 'SEKAHLVFEDLSENIKENRKLLQDVMIDIGGFETLATEWWHFDLKGWQKYPVLDVTLK' A
#
# COMPACT_ATOMS: atom_id res chain seq x y z
N SER A 1 13.08 4.43 -4.37
CA SER A 1 13.43 4.61 -5.80
C SER A 1 12.20 5.16 -6.51
N GLU A 2 12.35 6.09 -7.47
CA GLU A 2 11.23 6.79 -8.12
C GLU A 2 10.18 5.85 -8.74
N LYS A 3 10.59 4.68 -9.27
CA LYS A 3 9.68 3.67 -9.85
C LYS A 3 8.70 3.03 -8.87
N ALA A 4 9.01 3.13 -7.58
CA ALA A 4 8.17 2.62 -6.50
C ALA A 4 7.01 3.57 -6.18
N HIS A 5 7.12 4.85 -6.54
CA HIS A 5 6.08 5.83 -6.24
C HIS A 5 4.76 5.44 -6.89
N LEU A 6 3.69 5.74 -6.18
CA LEU A 6 2.31 5.44 -6.57
C LEU A 6 1.97 6.04 -7.94
N VAL A 7 2.46 7.26 -8.18
CA VAL A 7 2.19 8.10 -9.38
C VAL A 7 3.27 7.98 -10.47
N PHE A 8 4.09 6.94 -10.42
CA PHE A 8 5.12 6.73 -11.44
C PHE A 8 4.48 6.29 -12.77
N GLU A 9 4.61 7.12 -13.81
CA GLU A 9 3.87 6.98 -15.08
C GLU A 9 4.59 6.18 -16.17
N ASP A 10 5.92 6.02 -16.11
CA ASP A 10 6.72 5.33 -17.14
C ASP A 10 6.67 3.80 -16.95
N LEU A 11 5.46 3.26 -17.12
CA LEU A 11 5.10 1.85 -16.98
C LEU A 11 4.20 1.43 -18.15
N SER A 12 4.22 0.14 -18.48
CA SER A 12 3.24 -0.40 -19.43
C SER A 12 1.82 -0.33 -18.85
N GLU A 13 0.82 -0.17 -19.72
CA GLU A 13 -0.58 0.01 -19.31
C GLU A 13 -1.11 -1.11 -18.42
N ASN A 14 -0.75 -2.38 -18.70
CA ASN A 14 -1.12 -3.51 -17.86
C ASN A 14 -0.59 -3.39 -16.41
N ILE A 15 0.57 -2.77 -16.20
CA ILE A 15 1.11 -2.54 -14.86
C ILE A 15 0.30 -1.44 -14.16
N LYS A 16 -0.07 -0.37 -14.88
CA LYS A 16 -0.90 0.71 -14.33
C LYS A 16 -2.28 0.17 -13.92
N GLU A 17 -2.91 -0.61 -14.78
CA GLU A 17 -4.20 -1.26 -14.52
C GLU A 17 -4.13 -2.17 -13.29
N ASN A 18 -3.10 -3.02 -13.19
CA ASN A 18 -2.92 -3.90 -12.03
C ASN A 18 -2.68 -3.11 -10.73
N ARG A 19 -1.85 -2.05 -10.77
CA ARG A 19 -1.62 -1.19 -9.61
C ARG A 19 -2.89 -0.46 -9.18
N LYS A 20 -3.71 -0.03 -10.14
CA LYS A 20 -5.00 0.60 -9.86
C LYS A 20 -5.98 -0.39 -9.24
N LEU A 21 -6.13 -1.57 -9.81
CA LEU A 21 -6.99 -2.63 -9.27
C LEU A 21 -6.61 -2.96 -7.82
N LEU A 22 -5.32 -3.12 -7.54
CA LEU A 22 -4.83 -3.36 -6.18
C LEU A 22 -5.23 -2.23 -5.23
N GLN A 23 -4.99 -0.97 -5.62
CA GLN A 23 -5.36 0.19 -4.80
C GLN A 23 -6.86 0.25 -4.53
N ASP A 24 -7.69 0.12 -5.56
CA ASP A 24 -9.15 0.18 -5.45
C ASP A 24 -9.65 -0.91 -4.48
N VAL A 25 -9.18 -2.15 -4.60
CA VAL A 25 -9.55 -3.25 -3.70
C VAL A 25 -9.11 -2.99 -2.25
N MET A 26 -7.86 -2.58 -2.05
CA MET A 26 -7.31 -2.37 -0.71
C MET A 26 -7.98 -1.18 0.00
N ILE A 27 -8.31 -0.11 -0.73
CA ILE A 27 -8.94 1.09 -0.16
C ILE A 27 -10.45 0.86 0.04
N ASP A 28 -11.17 0.45 -1.00
CA ASP A 28 -12.64 0.46 -1.00
C ASP A 28 -13.23 -0.75 -0.26
N ILE A 29 -12.56 -1.89 -0.31
CA ILE A 29 -13.02 -3.13 0.35
C ILE A 29 -12.24 -3.38 1.63
N GLY A 30 -10.90 -3.24 1.57
CA GLY A 30 -10.01 -3.56 2.67
C GLY A 30 -9.94 -2.50 3.78
N GLY A 31 -10.35 -1.26 3.51
CA GLY A 31 -10.29 -0.17 4.49
C GLY A 31 -8.86 0.30 4.80
N PHE A 32 -7.93 0.15 3.86
CA PHE A 32 -6.54 0.60 3.98
C PHE A 32 -6.31 2.02 3.44
N GLU A 33 -5.12 2.56 3.71
CA GLU A 33 -4.57 3.80 3.16
C GLU A 33 -3.24 3.51 2.45
N THR A 34 -2.91 4.25 1.39
CA THR A 34 -1.70 4.03 0.59
C THR A 34 -0.51 4.86 1.07
N LEU A 35 0.69 4.41 0.71
CA LEU A 35 1.91 5.21 0.83
C LEU A 35 2.35 5.74 -0.54
N ALA A 36 2.56 7.06 -0.64
CA ALA A 36 2.88 7.70 -1.92
C ALA A 36 4.19 7.21 -2.57
N THR A 37 5.15 6.76 -1.77
CA THR A 37 6.49 6.35 -2.23
C THR A 37 6.57 4.88 -2.65
N GLU A 38 5.56 4.06 -2.31
CA GLU A 38 5.59 2.61 -2.50
C GLU A 38 4.20 2.09 -2.90
N TRP A 39 4.01 1.76 -4.18
CA TRP A 39 2.72 1.34 -4.74
C TRP A 39 2.14 0.05 -4.13
N TRP A 40 2.98 -0.74 -3.45
CA TRP A 40 2.59 -1.99 -2.78
C TRP A 40 2.28 -1.81 -1.29
N HIS A 41 2.57 -0.65 -0.70
CA HIS A 41 2.43 -0.43 0.75
C HIS A 41 1.04 0.08 1.09
N PHE A 42 0.43 -0.57 2.08
CA PHE A 42 -0.91 -0.26 2.58
C PHE A 42 -0.92 -0.32 4.11
N ASP A 43 -1.39 0.76 4.72
CA ASP A 43 -1.58 0.87 6.17
C ASP A 43 -3.05 0.66 6.52
N LEU A 44 -3.32 -0.12 7.57
CA LEU A 44 -4.68 -0.24 8.10
C LEU A 44 -5.09 1.11 8.71
N LYS A 45 -6.29 1.61 8.39
CA LYS A 45 -6.80 2.84 9.00
C LYS A 45 -6.78 2.74 10.53
N GLY A 46 -6.05 3.65 11.17
CA GLY A 46 -5.90 3.67 12.63
C GLY A 46 -4.95 2.62 13.19
N TRP A 47 -4.04 2.06 12.37
CA TRP A 47 -3.00 1.12 12.81
C TRP A 47 -2.21 1.62 14.02
N GLN A 48 -2.09 2.94 14.21
CA GLN A 48 -1.39 3.56 15.34
C GLN A 48 -2.00 3.21 16.69
N LYS A 49 -3.26 2.75 16.73
CA LYS A 49 -3.92 2.24 17.95
C LYS A 49 -3.43 0.84 18.35
N TYR A 50 -2.73 0.16 17.45
CA TYR A 50 -2.21 -1.20 17.61
C TYR A 50 -0.69 -1.12 17.62
N PRO A 51 -0.04 -0.92 18.79
CA PRO A 51 1.41 -0.87 18.87
C PRO A 51 2.01 -2.19 18.38
N VAL A 52 3.22 -2.11 17.83
CA VAL A 52 4.00 -3.31 17.46
C VAL A 52 4.13 -4.18 18.69
N LEU A 53 3.83 -5.46 18.53
CA LEU A 53 4.02 -6.44 19.59
C LEU A 53 5.52 -6.57 19.88
N ASP A 54 5.95 -6.06 21.03
CA ASP A 54 7.34 -6.13 21.50
C ASP A 54 7.41 -7.10 22.68
N VAL A 55 7.45 -8.39 22.36
CA VAL A 55 7.58 -9.48 23.35
C VAL A 55 8.68 -10.43 22.94
N THR A 56 9.46 -10.90 23.92
CA THR A 56 10.42 -11.98 23.69
C THR A 56 9.69 -13.32 23.62
N LEU A 57 9.76 -13.99 22.47
CA LEU A 57 9.31 -15.36 22.33
C LEU A 57 10.33 -16.29 23.01
N LYS A 58 9.87 -17.17 23.90
CA LYS A 58 10.69 -18.19 24.56
C LYS A 58 10.70 -19.49 23.77
#